data_AF-A0A416D4T2-F1
#
_entry.id   AF-A0A416D4T2-F1
#
_cell.length_a   1.000
_cell.length_b   1.000
_cell.length_c   1.000
_cell.angle_alpha   90.00
_cell.angle_beta   90.00
_cell.angle_gamma   90.00
#
_symmetry.space_group_name_H-M   'P 1'
#
loop_
_entity.id
_entity.type
_entity.pdbx_description
1 polymer ?
#
loop_
_entity_poly.entity_id
_entity_poly.type
_entity_poly.pdbx_seq_one_letter_code
_entity_poly.pdbx_strand_id
1 'polypeptide(L)'
;MNRKEITRFLSELLVKKRLSGMGKYYASEVTMDWYIGKITHTMRRVDFIQFVPKNQTVSGIEHGDFYFYEVKSCKEDYNSGNGLTFEGDKNYIITTAETYKKIIKDVDYDVGVLIACPVLREIKDEIENPTQIDGNIDDWILKTAKNAHSKNRERPLSQLLFFMLRSGK
;
A
#
# COMPACT_ATOMS: atom_id res chain seq x y z
N MET A 1 4.29 14.12 15.48
CA MET A 1 5.05 12.90 15.18
C MET A 1 6.10 13.19 14.11
N ASN A 2 7.26 12.53 14.18
CA ASN A 2 8.29 12.62 13.13
C ASN A 2 7.96 11.70 11.94
N ARG A 3 8.71 11.83 10.83
CA ARG A 3 8.50 11.04 9.61
C ARG A 3 8.41 9.53 9.86
N LYS A 4 9.34 8.97 10.65
CA LYS A 4 9.39 7.52 10.95
C LYS A 4 8.17 7.07 11.76
N GLU A 5 7.73 7.88 12.72
CA GLU A 5 6.52 7.61 13.51
C GLU A 5 5.27 7.63 12.64
N ILE A 6 5.16 8.57 11.70
CA ILE A 6 4.04 8.65 10.76
C ILE A 6 4.04 7.44 9.83
N THR A 7 5.18 7.05 9.27
CA THR A 7 5.28 5.83 8.44
C THR A 7 4.82 4.59 9.22
N ARG A 8 5.31 4.43 10.46
CA ARG A 8 4.89 3.32 11.32
C ARG A 8 3.39 3.36 11.59
N PHE A 9 2.84 4.53 11.95
CA PHE A 9 1.42 4.71 12.20
C PHE A 9 0.56 4.33 10.98
N LEU A 10 0.92 4.80 9.78
CA LEU A 10 0.20 4.48 8.54
C LEU A 10 0.25 2.98 8.22
N SER A 11 1.41 2.35 8.42
CA SER A 11 1.59 0.90 8.26
C SER A 11 0.71 0.11 9.23
N GLU A 12 0.73 0.47 10.52
CA GLU A 12 -0.09 -0.18 11.55
C GLU A 12 -1.59 0.03 11.29
N LEU A 13 -1.98 1.22 10.86
CA LEU A 13 -3.36 1.54 10.49
C LEU A 13 -3.83 0.70 9.29
N LEU A 14 -2.99 0.56 8.25
CA LEU A 14 -3.27 -0.31 7.11
C LEU A 14 -3.49 -1.76 7.53
N VAL A 15 -2.59 -2.29 8.35
CA VAL A 15 -2.68 -3.66 8.85
C VAL A 15 -3.97 -3.84 9.66
N LYS A 16 -4.17 -3.01 10.69
CA LYS A 16 -5.31 -3.17 11.61
C LYS A 16 -6.65 -3.01 10.90
N LYS A 17 -6.80 -2.02 10.02
CA LYS A 17 -8.11 -1.66 9.45
C LYS A 17 -8.40 -2.32 8.10
N ARG A 18 -7.41 -2.91 7.40
CA ARG A 18 -7.61 -3.44 6.04
C ARG A 18 -7.01 -4.82 5.78
N LEU A 19 -5.81 -5.10 6.30
CA LEU A 19 -5.09 -6.34 6.00
C LEU A 19 -5.25 -7.42 7.08
N SER A 20 -5.74 -7.06 8.27
CA SER A 20 -6.05 -8.01 9.33
C SER A 20 -7.46 -8.59 9.19
N GLY A 21 -7.64 -9.81 9.69
CA GLY A 21 -8.92 -10.51 9.72
C GLY A 21 -8.95 -11.78 8.88
N MET A 22 -10.05 -12.52 9.01
CA MET A 22 -10.23 -13.81 8.36
C MET A 22 -10.25 -13.65 6.83
N GLY A 23 -9.51 -14.53 6.14
CA GLY A 23 -9.43 -14.53 4.67
C GLY A 23 -8.59 -13.39 4.07
N LYS A 24 -7.80 -12.68 4.88
CA LYS A 24 -6.82 -11.69 4.41
C LYS A 24 -5.43 -12.32 4.40
N TYR A 25 -4.81 -12.33 3.23
CA TYR A 25 -3.47 -12.87 3.03
C TYR A 25 -2.56 -11.74 2.58
N TYR A 26 -1.58 -11.37 3.39
CA TYR A 26 -0.65 -10.30 3.04
C TYR A 26 0.77 -10.63 3.53
N ALA A 27 1.74 -9.96 2.93
CA ALA A 27 3.12 -9.93 3.39
C ALA A 27 3.60 -8.48 3.42
N SER A 28 4.46 -8.16 4.39
CA SER A 28 5.12 -6.87 4.52
C SER A 28 6.54 -6.91 3.97
N GLU A 29 7.07 -5.75 3.57
CA GLU A 29 8.45 -5.58 3.09
C GLU A 29 8.84 -6.59 1.99
N VAL A 30 7.98 -6.72 0.97
CA VAL A 30 8.13 -7.72 -0.07
C VAL A 30 9.20 -7.33 -1.07
N THR A 31 10.30 -8.09 -1.07
CA THR A 31 11.39 -7.88 -2.03
C THR A 31 11.08 -8.59 -3.35
N MET A 32 11.06 -7.83 -4.44
CA MET A 32 10.69 -8.31 -5.78
C MET A 32 11.90 -8.82 -6.58
N ASP A 33 13.08 -8.21 -6.41
CA ASP A 33 14.29 -8.57 -7.16
C ASP A 33 15.32 -9.21 -6.23
N TRP A 34 15.42 -10.55 -6.22
CA TRP A 34 16.40 -11.24 -5.35
C TRP A 34 17.71 -11.65 -6.04
N TYR A 35 17.77 -11.93 -7.34
CA TYR A 35 19.05 -12.25 -7.97
C TYR A 35 18.91 -12.30 -9.50
N ILE A 36 19.44 -11.29 -10.20
CA ILE A 36 19.90 -11.44 -11.58
C ILE A 36 21.39 -11.10 -11.49
N GLY A 37 22.25 -12.07 -11.78
CA GLY A 37 23.70 -12.04 -11.49
C GLY A 37 24.52 -11.04 -12.32
N LYS A 38 24.08 -9.78 -12.41
CA LYS A 38 24.89 -8.66 -12.86
C LYS A 38 24.70 -7.49 -11.91
N ILE A 39 25.84 -6.97 -11.49
CA ILE A 39 26.05 -5.73 -10.75
C ILE A 39 25.18 -4.63 -11.37
N THR A 40 24.47 -3.89 -10.51
CA THR A 40 23.50 -2.79 -10.77
C THR A 40 22.06 -3.28 -11.06
N HIS A 41 20.97 -2.91 -10.37
CA HIS A 41 20.52 -1.65 -9.75
C HIS A 41 19.44 -1.94 -8.68
N THR A 42 19.36 -1.11 -7.62
CA THR A 42 18.22 -0.92 -6.68
C THR A 42 17.26 -2.10 -6.46
N MET A 43 17.45 -2.83 -5.35
CA MET A 43 16.52 -3.86 -4.87
C MET A 43 15.10 -3.28 -4.72
N ARG A 44 14.17 -3.67 -5.61
CA ARG A 44 12.77 -3.22 -5.54
C ARG A 44 12.06 -3.92 -4.39
N ARG A 45 11.43 -3.12 -3.54
CA ARG A 45 10.69 -3.58 -2.36
C ARG A 45 9.35 -2.87 -2.31
N VAL A 46 8.30 -3.63 -2.04
CA VAL A 46 6.93 -3.14 -1.82
C VAL A 46 6.64 -3.21 -0.32
N ASP A 47 6.06 -2.16 0.25
CA ASP A 47 5.79 -2.13 1.70
C ASP A 47 4.79 -3.20 2.12
N PHE A 48 3.68 -3.38 1.37
CA PHE A 48 2.78 -4.51 1.59
C PHE A 48 2.20 -5.04 0.28
N ILE A 49 2.08 -6.37 0.18
CA ILE A 49 1.34 -7.04 -0.89
C ILE A 49 0.24 -7.87 -0.26
N GLN A 50 -0.98 -7.74 -0.76
CA GLN A 50 -2.13 -8.56 -0.40
C GLN A 50 -2.50 -9.48 -1.56
N PHE A 51 -2.72 -10.76 -1.27
CA PHE A 51 -3.35 -11.70 -2.18
C PHE A 51 -4.84 -11.85 -1.85
N VAL A 52 -5.69 -11.71 -2.86
CA VAL A 52 -7.14 -11.79 -2.76
C VAL A 52 -7.65 -12.90 -3.70
N PRO A 53 -7.74 -14.15 -3.22
CA PRO A 53 -8.30 -15.24 -4.02
C PRO A 53 -9.80 -15.01 -4.26
N LYS A 54 -10.33 -15.49 -5.39
CA LYS A 54 -11.78 -15.45 -5.65
C LYS A 54 -12.54 -16.41 -4.72
N ASN A 55 -11.92 -17.55 -4.40
CA ASN A 55 -12.34 -18.55 -3.43
C ASN A 55 -11.16 -19.53 -3.17
N GLN A 56 -11.35 -20.55 -2.33
CA GLN A 56 -10.29 -21.50 -1.94
C GLN A 56 -10.08 -22.68 -2.91
N THR A 57 -10.79 -22.73 -4.05
CA THR A 57 -10.53 -23.75 -5.08
C THR A 57 -9.25 -23.43 -5.85
N VAL A 58 -8.68 -24.41 -6.55
CA VAL A 58 -7.51 -24.21 -7.42
C VAL A 58 -7.74 -23.06 -8.40
N SER A 59 -8.87 -23.10 -9.13
CA SER A 59 -9.24 -22.04 -10.07
C SER A 59 -9.41 -20.69 -9.37
N GLY A 60 -10.05 -20.66 -8.19
CA GLY A 60 -10.24 -19.41 -7.43
C GLY A 60 -8.93 -18.77 -6.95
N ILE A 61 -7.92 -19.60 -6.66
CA ILE A 61 -6.57 -19.16 -6.33
C ILE A 61 -5.87 -18.66 -7.58
N GLU A 62 -5.88 -19.42 -8.68
CA GLU A 62 -5.21 -19.06 -9.94
C GLU A 62 -5.71 -17.74 -10.55
N HIS A 63 -6.98 -17.42 -10.34
CA HIS A 63 -7.61 -16.17 -10.77
C HIS A 63 -7.64 -15.08 -9.69
N GLY A 64 -6.93 -15.27 -8.58
CA GLY A 64 -6.86 -14.27 -7.51
C GLY A 64 -6.15 -12.99 -7.95
N ASP A 65 -6.46 -11.88 -7.25
CA ASP A 65 -5.88 -10.57 -7.51
C ASP A 65 -4.78 -10.26 -6.49
N PHE A 66 -3.79 -9.44 -6.88
CA PHE A 66 -2.78 -8.89 -5.99
C PHE A 66 -2.94 -7.39 -5.84
N TYR A 67 -3.02 -6.92 -4.59
CA TYR A 67 -3.06 -5.51 -4.26
C TYR A 67 -1.76 -5.06 -3.61
N PHE A 68 -1.12 -4.05 -4.19
CA PHE A 68 0.14 -3.52 -3.73
C PHE A 68 -0.10 -2.21 -2.98
N TYR A 69 0.58 -2.04 -1.86
CA TYR A 69 0.47 -0.87 -0.99
C TYR A 69 1.85 -0.29 -0.72
N GLU A 70 1.97 1.02 -0.92
CA GLU A 70 3.18 1.81 -0.70
C GLU A 70 2.88 2.91 0.31
N VAL A 71 3.62 2.96 1.42
CA VAL A 71 3.39 3.90 2.52
C VAL A 71 4.27 5.12 2.32
N LYS A 72 3.65 6.29 2.16
CA LYS A 72 4.34 7.57 1.94
C LYS A 72 3.92 8.57 3.00
N SER A 73 4.82 8.90 3.93
CA SER A 73 4.51 9.80 5.04
C SER A 73 4.61 11.28 4.65
N CYS A 74 5.47 11.62 3.68
CA CYS A 74 5.65 12.98 3.17
C CYS A 74 5.86 13.04 1.64
N LYS A 75 5.95 14.26 1.07
CA LYS A 75 6.18 14.44 -0.38
C LYS A 75 7.58 13.98 -0.81
N GLU A 76 8.56 14.13 0.07
CA GLU A 76 9.93 13.66 -0.17
C GLU A 76 9.98 12.13 -0.23
N ASP A 77 9.18 11.42 0.58
CA ASP A 77 9.02 9.96 0.46
C ASP A 77 8.50 9.57 -0.91
N TYR A 78 7.49 10.30 -1.40
CA TYR A 78 6.86 10.06 -2.69
C TYR A 78 7.86 10.27 -3.84
N ASN A 79 8.62 11.37 -3.80
CA ASN A 79 9.59 11.72 -4.83
C ASN A 79 10.94 10.99 -4.71
N SER A 80 11.16 10.20 -3.65
CA SER A 80 12.46 9.57 -3.38
C SER A 80 12.88 8.52 -4.41
N GLY A 81 11.96 8.09 -5.29
CA GLY A 81 12.20 6.99 -6.23
C GLY A 81 12.33 5.61 -5.58
N ASN A 82 12.25 5.52 -4.24
CA ASN A 82 12.19 4.26 -3.50
C ASN A 82 10.71 3.85 -3.34
N GLY A 83 10.37 2.62 -3.72
CA GLY A 83 8.98 2.14 -3.77
C GLY A 83 8.25 2.60 -5.04
N LEU A 84 6.92 2.65 -5.01
CA LEU A 84 6.03 2.85 -6.17
C LEU A 84 6.13 1.71 -7.20
N THR A 85 6.42 0.50 -6.72
CA THR A 85 6.46 -0.67 -7.59
C THR A 85 5.02 -1.10 -7.87
N PHE A 86 4.38 -0.46 -8.85
CA PHE A 86 2.98 -0.66 -9.17
C PHE A 86 2.76 -1.86 -10.08
N GLU A 87 3.28 -3.03 -9.72
CA GLU A 87 3.22 -4.25 -10.55
C GLU A 87 1.97 -5.11 -10.27
N GLY A 88 1.11 -4.71 -9.32
CA GLY A 88 -0.09 -5.45 -8.91
C GLY A 88 -1.32 -5.19 -9.78
N ASP A 89 -2.36 -6.03 -9.57
CA ASP A 89 -3.67 -5.90 -10.22
C ASP A 89 -4.37 -4.59 -9.77
N LYS A 90 -4.18 -4.20 -8.50
CA LYS A 90 -4.49 -2.84 -8.01
C LYS A 90 -3.34 -2.31 -7.17
N ASN A 91 -3.13 -1.01 -7.25
CA ASN A 91 -2.00 -0.35 -6.63
C ASN A 91 -2.49 0.82 -5.79
N TYR A 92 -1.94 0.98 -4.59
CA TYR A 92 -2.40 1.95 -3.62
C TYR A 92 -1.23 2.67 -2.94
N ILE A 93 -1.38 3.98 -2.78
CA ILE A 93 -0.55 4.79 -1.90
C ILE A 93 -1.31 4.99 -0.58
N ILE A 94 -0.65 4.74 0.54
CA ILE A 94 -1.14 5.04 1.89
C ILE A 94 -0.44 6.30 2.37
N THR A 95 -1.21 7.33 2.74
CA THR A 95 -0.62 8.60 3.11
C THR A 95 -1.49 9.41 4.08
N THR A 96 -0.98 10.55 4.53
CA THR A 96 -1.76 11.53 5.30
C THR A 96 -2.52 12.46 4.36
N ALA A 97 -3.59 13.10 4.86
CA ALA A 97 -4.33 14.07 4.07
C ALA A 97 -3.47 15.28 3.65
N GLU A 98 -2.56 15.71 4.52
CA GLU A 98 -1.59 16.76 4.23
C GLU A 98 -0.68 16.40 3.04
N THR A 99 -0.13 15.18 3.03
CA THR A 99 0.74 14.73 1.94
C THR A 99 -0.05 14.52 0.66
N TYR A 100 -1.27 13.94 0.74
CA TYR A 100 -2.14 13.77 -0.41
C TYR A 100 -2.43 15.09 -1.14
N LYS A 101 -2.72 16.16 -0.39
CA LYS A 101 -2.95 17.51 -0.96
C LYS A 101 -1.77 18.00 -1.80
N LYS A 102 -0.54 17.60 -1.45
CA LYS A 102 0.69 18.00 -2.14
C LYS A 102 1.06 17.12 -3.35
N ILE A 103 0.49 15.91 -3.45
CA ILE A 103 0.81 14.93 -4.51
C ILE A 103 -0.38 14.62 -5.42
N ILE A 104 -1.59 15.13 -5.15
CA ILE A 104 -2.82 14.77 -5.87
C ILE A 104 -2.72 14.86 -7.40
N LYS A 105 -1.94 15.82 -7.92
CA LYS A 105 -1.71 16.02 -9.37
C LYS A 105 -0.63 15.10 -9.95
N ASP A 106 0.21 14.55 -9.08
CA ASP A 106 1.39 13.75 -9.43
C ASP A 106 1.09 12.24 -9.37
N VAL A 107 -0.06 11.83 -8.82
CA VAL A 107 -0.47 10.42 -8.71
C VAL A 107 -1.03 9.91 -10.03
N ASP A 108 -0.41 8.86 -10.58
CA ASP A 108 -0.83 8.19 -11.81
C ASP A 108 -2.31 7.78 -11.79
N TYR A 109 -2.96 7.82 -12.95
CA TYR A 109 -4.39 7.53 -13.10
C TYR A 109 -4.79 6.18 -12.48
N ASP A 110 -3.99 5.12 -12.68
CA ASP A 110 -4.34 3.77 -12.22
C ASP A 110 -4.14 3.54 -10.71
N VAL A 111 -3.45 4.47 -10.02
CA VAL A 111 -3.06 4.29 -8.62
C VAL A 111 -4.12 4.88 -7.68
N GLY A 112 -4.62 4.05 -6.76
CA GLY A 112 -5.52 4.51 -5.71
C GLY A 112 -4.77 5.21 -4.58
N VAL A 113 -5.46 6.08 -3.86
CA VAL A 113 -4.91 6.71 -2.66
C VAL A 113 -5.85 6.49 -1.49
N LEU A 114 -5.32 5.90 -0.42
CA LEU A 114 -5.98 5.78 0.86
C LEU A 114 -5.33 6.77 1.82
N ILE A 115 -6.15 7.61 2.44
CA ILE A 115 -5.70 8.59 3.42
C ILE A 115 -6.08 8.15 4.83
N ALA A 116 -5.19 8.39 5.79
CA ALA A 116 -5.56 8.35 7.20
C ALA A 116 -6.51 9.51 7.51
N CYS A 117 -7.67 9.18 8.06
CA CYS A 117 -8.72 10.13 8.39
C CYS A 117 -9.36 9.75 9.73
N PRO A 118 -9.63 10.71 10.64
CA PRO A 118 -10.35 10.43 11.87
C PRO A 118 -11.73 9.82 11.58
N VAL A 119 -12.16 8.87 12.41
CA VAL A 119 -13.41 8.10 12.22
C VAL A 119 -14.62 9.01 11.99
N LEU A 120 -14.73 10.08 12.77
CA LEU A 120 -15.88 10.98 12.79
C LEU A 120 -15.81 12.10 11.73
N ARG A 121 -14.77 12.15 10.91
CA ARG A 121 -14.52 13.28 10.02
C ARG A 121 -14.67 12.90 8.56
N GLU A 122 -15.23 13.79 7.74
CA GLU A 122 -15.34 13.56 6.30
C GLU A 122 -14.00 13.76 5.58
N ILE A 123 -13.84 13.05 4.45
CA ILE A 123 -12.61 13.09 3.65
C ILE A 123 -12.29 14.51 3.21
N LYS A 124 -13.31 15.25 2.77
CA LYS A 124 -13.15 16.62 2.25
C LYS A 124 -12.60 17.56 3.33
N ASP A 125 -13.20 17.51 4.51
CA ASP A 125 -12.80 18.35 5.64
C ASP A 125 -11.38 18.02 6.10
N GLU A 126 -11.03 16.73 6.13
CA GLU A 126 -9.70 16.26 6.51
C GLU A 126 -8.63 16.67 5.47
N ILE A 127 -8.96 16.71 4.17
CA ILE A 127 -8.05 17.23 3.14
C ILE A 127 -7.90 18.76 3.24
N GLU A 128 -8.97 19.47 3.58
CA GLU A 128 -8.95 20.92 3.71
C GLU A 128 -8.08 21.36 4.90
N ASN A 129 -8.35 20.78 6.07
CA ASN A 129 -7.66 21.07 7.33
C ASN A 129 -7.23 19.77 8.04
N PRO A 130 -6.07 19.20 7.67
CA PRO A 130 -5.58 17.91 8.19
C PRO A 130 -5.46 17.88 9.71
N THR A 131 -5.95 16.79 10.30
CA THR A 131 -5.84 16.53 11.72
C THR A 131 -4.42 16.05 12.04
N GLN A 132 -3.83 16.56 13.12
CA GLN A 132 -2.53 16.07 13.55
C GLN A 132 -2.65 14.66 14.13
N ILE A 133 -1.82 13.74 13.65
CA ILE A 133 -1.77 12.37 14.16
C ILE A 133 -1.19 12.37 15.57
N ASP A 134 -1.97 11.85 16.51
CA ASP A 134 -1.66 11.68 17.94
C ASP A 134 -1.14 10.28 18.29
N GLY A 135 -1.29 9.32 17.37
CA GLY A 135 -0.81 7.95 17.50
C GLY A 135 -1.88 6.95 17.96
N ASN A 136 -3.09 7.38 18.29
CA ASN A 136 -4.15 6.46 18.67
C ASN A 136 -4.82 5.85 17.43
N ILE A 137 -4.43 4.63 17.04
CA ILE A 137 -4.93 3.97 15.82
C ILE A 137 -6.47 3.79 15.82
N ASP A 138 -7.10 3.67 16.99
CA ASP A 138 -8.53 3.37 17.05
C ASP A 138 -9.43 4.54 16.64
N ASP A 139 -8.92 5.76 16.75
CA ASP A 139 -9.62 6.97 16.35
C ASP A 139 -9.52 7.25 14.84
N TRP A 140 -8.79 6.42 14.10
CA TRP A 140 -8.48 6.62 12.69
C TRP A 140 -8.93 5.45 11.81
N ILE A 141 -9.24 5.77 10.56
CA ILE A 141 -9.55 4.82 9.49
C ILE A 141 -8.86 5.22 8.19
N LEU A 142 -8.73 4.27 7.27
CA LEU A 142 -8.30 4.53 5.91
C LEU A 142 -9.51 4.80 5.02
N LYS A 143 -9.61 6.04 4.52
CA LYS A 143 -10.65 6.42 3.57
C LYS A 143 -10.06 6.56 2.16
N THR A 144 -10.84 6.17 1.15
CA THR A 144 -10.41 6.22 -0.26
C THR A 144 -10.55 7.63 -0.80
N ALA A 145 -9.43 8.32 -1.02
CA ALA A 145 -9.40 9.65 -1.62
C ALA A 145 -9.37 9.59 -3.16
N LYS A 146 -8.72 8.56 -3.71
CA LYS A 146 -8.70 8.26 -5.15
C LYS A 146 -8.88 6.75 -5.35
N ASN A 147 -9.78 6.36 -6.24
CA ASN A 147 -9.99 4.95 -6.56
C ASN A 147 -8.81 4.40 -7.37
N ALA A 148 -8.41 3.17 -7.08
CA ALA A 148 -7.46 2.44 -7.92
C ALA A 148 -8.19 1.85 -9.12
N HIS A 149 -7.58 1.95 -10.30
CA HIS A 149 -8.05 1.24 -11.48
C HIS A 149 -7.33 -0.11 -11.57
N SER A 150 -8.07 -1.12 -12.04
CA SER A 150 -7.48 -2.45 -12.20
C SER A 150 -6.64 -2.47 -13.47
N LYS A 151 -5.47 -3.10 -13.40
CA LYS A 151 -4.62 -3.34 -14.57
C LYS A 151 -4.09 -4.77 -14.56
N ASN A 152 -3.51 -5.20 -15.67
CA ASN A 152 -2.82 -6.49 -15.71
C ASN A 152 -1.55 -6.39 -14.84
N ARG A 153 -1.43 -7.30 -13.86
CA ARG A 153 -0.19 -7.47 -13.11
C ARG A 153 0.99 -7.81 -14.02
N GLU A 154 2.17 -7.34 -13.66
CA GLU A 154 3.39 -7.53 -14.46
C GLU A 154 4.08 -8.87 -14.20
N ARG A 155 3.75 -9.53 -13.09
CA ARG A 155 4.35 -10.79 -12.65
C ARG A 155 3.30 -11.90 -12.53
N PRO A 156 3.66 -13.16 -12.82
CA PRO A 156 2.76 -14.29 -12.65
C PRO A 156 2.45 -14.56 -11.18
N LEU A 157 1.30 -15.20 -10.94
CA LEU A 157 0.78 -15.50 -9.61
C LEU A 157 1.78 -16.29 -8.74
N SER A 158 2.37 -17.36 -9.27
CA SER A 158 3.31 -18.20 -8.52
C SER A 158 4.54 -17.43 -8.05
N GLN A 159 5.03 -16.49 -8.87
CA GLN A 159 6.16 -15.64 -8.52
C GLN A 159 5.82 -14.66 -7.39
N LEU A 160 4.65 -14.03 -7.46
CA LEU A 160 4.19 -13.10 -6.41
C LEU A 160 3.93 -13.82 -5.10
N LEU A 161 3.27 -14.99 -5.12
CA LEU A 161 3.08 -15.82 -3.92
C LEU A 161 4.43 -16.24 -3.33
N PHE A 162 5.41 -16.61 -4.16
CA PHE A 162 6.75 -16.96 -3.69
C PHE A 162 7.46 -15.77 -3.03
N PHE A 163 7.35 -14.56 -3.61
CA PHE A 163 7.91 -13.35 -3.01
C PHE A 163 7.26 -13.04 -1.66
N MET A 164 5.93 -13.13 -1.57
CA MET A 164 5.21 -12.95 -0.31
C MET A 164 5.63 -13.99 0.74
N LEU A 165 5.71 -15.27 0.37
CA LEU A 165 6.14 -16.35 1.27
C LEU A 165 7.55 -16.11 1.82
N ARG A 166 8.48 -15.66 0.96
CA ARG A 166 9.87 -15.42 1.34
C ARG A 166 10.03 -14.26 2.33
N SER A 167 9.14 -13.28 2.27
CA SER A 167 9.16 -12.10 3.15
C SER A 167 8.58 -12.34 4.53
N GLY A 168 7.83 -13.42 4.76
CA GLY A 168 7.23 -13.75 6.06
C GLY A 168 8.20 -14.34 7.10
N LYS A 169 9.46 -13.88 7.13
CA LYS A 169 10.44 -14.29 8.15
C LYS A 169 10.45 -13.35 9.35
#